data_AF-A0A645FPT7-F1
#
_entry.id   AF-A0A645FPT7-F1
#
_cell.length_a   1.000
_cell.length_b   1.000
_cell.length_c   1.000
_cell.angle_alpha   90.00
_cell.angle_beta   90.00
_cell.angle_gamma   90.00
#
_symmetry.space_group_name_H-M   'P 1'
#
loop_
_entity.id
_entity.type
_entity.pdbx_description
1 polymer ?
#
loop_
_entity_poly.entity_id
_entity_poly.type
_entity_poly.pdbx_seq_one_letter_code
_entity_poly.pdbx_strand_id
1 'polypeptide(L)'
;MFIDMPPGTGDVSLTVFQSLPVDGIVVVTTPQDLVKMIVKKATNMAELMNIPILGIVENMSYLECPDCKKKINVFGESKAEKIAAEIGVPVLAKIPINPVTANLVDKGAVELAEEDAIVAAAAELKKILEK
;
A
#
# COMPACT_ATOMS: atom_id res chain seq x y z
N MET A 1 -4.05 -14.53 6.56
CA MET A 1 -2.71 -14.35 7.16
C MET A 1 -2.03 -13.22 6.42
N PHE A 2 -1.35 -12.30 7.10
CA PHE A 2 -0.55 -11.26 6.43
C PHE A 2 0.91 -11.69 6.38
N ILE A 3 1.57 -11.42 5.25
CA ILE A 3 3.00 -11.69 5.06
C ILE A 3 3.64 -10.39 4.62
N ASP A 4 4.60 -9.90 5.39
CA ASP A 4 5.40 -8.74 5.01
C ASP A 4 6.46 -9.17 4.01
N MET A 5 6.34 -8.68 2.77
CA MET A 5 7.27 -9.04 1.70
C MET A 5 8.57 -8.25 1.86
N PRO A 6 9.73 -8.87 1.62
CA PRO A 6 10.97 -8.10 1.51
C PRO A 6 10.81 -7.02 0.43
N PRO A 7 11.45 -5.86 0.58
CA PRO A 7 11.27 -4.77 -0.36
C PRO A 7 11.76 -5.17 -1.75
N GLY A 8 11.00 -4.75 -2.77
CA GLY A 8 11.33 -4.95 -4.17
C GLY A 8 10.73 -6.22 -4.79
N THR A 9 11.16 -6.51 -6.01
CA THR A 9 10.63 -7.60 -6.85
C THR A 9 11.73 -8.59 -7.25
N GLY A 10 12.67 -8.81 -6.34
CA GLY A 10 13.79 -9.73 -6.53
C GLY A 10 13.40 -11.18 -6.21
N ASP A 11 14.40 -12.07 -6.28
CA ASP A 11 14.22 -13.52 -6.15
C ASP A 11 13.60 -13.96 -4.82
N VAL A 12 13.76 -13.16 -3.75
CA VAL A 12 13.19 -13.48 -2.44
C VAL A 12 11.67 -13.39 -2.46
N SER A 13 11.10 -12.37 -3.10
CA SER A 13 9.64 -12.22 -3.23
C SER A 13 9.03 -13.33 -4.09
N LEU A 14 9.74 -13.73 -5.16
CA LEU A 14 9.38 -14.90 -5.97
C LEU A 14 9.37 -16.20 -5.16
N THR A 15 10.42 -16.40 -4.35
CA THR A 15 10.52 -17.58 -3.49
C THR A 15 9.34 -17.67 -2.51
N VAL A 16 8.90 -16.54 -1.95
CA VAL A 16 7.72 -16.53 -1.07
C VAL A 16 6.46 -16.93 -1.83
N PHE A 17 6.23 -16.38 -3.02
CA PHE A 17 5.08 -16.77 -3.87
C PHE A 17 5.09 -18.25 -4.26
N GLN A 18 6.26 -18.86 -4.41
CA GLN A 18 6.39 -20.29 -4.71
C GLN A 18 6.20 -21.17 -3.46
N SER A 19 6.56 -20.66 -2.29
CA SER A 19 6.62 -21.45 -1.06
C SER A 19 5.32 -21.43 -0.26
N LEU A 20 4.51 -20.37 -0.42
CA LEU A 20 3.29 -20.17 0.35
C LEU A 20 2.08 -19.98 -0.57
N PRO A 21 0.91 -20.55 -0.22
CA PRO A 21 -0.34 -20.23 -0.89
C PRO A 21 -0.77 -18.82 -0.49
N VAL A 22 -0.73 -17.88 -1.44
CA VAL A 22 -1.10 -16.48 -1.22
C VAL A 22 -2.39 -16.16 -1.98
N ASP A 23 -3.41 -15.66 -1.28
CA ASP A 23 -4.71 -15.32 -1.87
C ASP A 23 -4.67 -14.07 -2.76
N GLY A 24 -3.65 -13.22 -2.56
CA GLY A 24 -3.44 -12.01 -3.34
C GLY A 24 -2.41 -11.10 -2.70
N ILE A 25 -2.05 -10.02 -3.42
CA ILE A 25 -1.08 -9.03 -2.94
C ILE A 25 -1.70 -7.64 -2.81
N VAL A 26 -1.21 -6.88 -1.82
CA VAL A 26 -1.45 -5.44 -1.69
C VAL A 26 -0.16 -4.72 -2.00
N VAL A 27 -0.20 -3.77 -2.94
CA VAL A 27 0.98 -3.00 -3.32
C VAL A 27 1.02 -1.72 -2.51
N VAL A 28 2.01 -1.58 -1.63
CA VAL A 28 2.26 -0.35 -0.88
C VAL A 28 3.22 0.53 -1.66
N THR A 29 2.88 1.81 -1.83
CA THR A 29 3.66 2.74 -2.61
C THR A 29 3.65 4.15 -2.03
N THR A 30 4.28 5.11 -2.71
CA THR A 30 4.38 6.51 -2.28
C THR A 30 4.14 7.46 -3.48
N PRO A 31 3.98 8.79 -3.31
CA PRO A 31 3.64 9.68 -4.45
C PRO A 31 4.76 9.94 -5.48
N GLN A 32 6.03 9.60 -5.18
CA GLN A 32 7.17 9.97 -6.03
C GLN A 32 7.18 9.27 -7.41
N ASP A 33 7.81 9.89 -8.40
CA ASP A 33 7.74 9.48 -9.82
C ASP A 33 8.25 8.07 -10.15
N LEU A 34 9.16 7.52 -9.35
CA LEU A 34 9.75 6.18 -9.56
C LEU A 34 8.76 5.02 -9.33
N VAL A 35 7.59 5.33 -8.78
CA VAL A 35 6.60 4.36 -8.30
C VAL A 35 5.93 3.56 -9.41
N LYS A 36 5.72 4.14 -10.59
CA LYS A 36 5.13 3.42 -11.74
C LYS A 36 5.91 2.17 -12.11
N MET A 37 7.24 2.23 -12.04
CA MET A 37 8.08 1.07 -12.36
C MET A 37 7.98 -0.01 -11.29
N ILE A 38 7.83 0.36 -10.02
CA ILE A 38 7.71 -0.60 -8.91
C ILE A 38 6.39 -1.34 -9.00
N VAL A 39 5.28 -0.61 -9.18
CA VAL A 39 3.95 -1.22 -9.33
C VAL A 39 3.94 -2.14 -10.55
N LYS A 40 4.47 -1.70 -11.70
CA LYS A 40 4.54 -2.52 -12.92
C LYS A 40 5.35 -3.81 -12.70
N LYS A 41 6.48 -3.75 -12.00
CA LYS A 41 7.26 -4.96 -11.68
C LYS A 41 6.49 -5.91 -10.76
N ALA A 42 5.82 -5.37 -9.74
CA ALA A 42 4.99 -6.18 -8.84
C ALA A 42 3.83 -6.83 -9.60
N THR A 43 3.19 -6.11 -10.51
CA THR A 43 2.12 -6.63 -11.38
C THR A 43 2.62 -7.77 -12.26
N ASN A 44 3.71 -7.58 -12.98
CA ASN A 44 4.27 -8.63 -13.84
C ASN A 44 4.65 -9.88 -13.04
N MET A 45 5.18 -9.71 -11.83
CA MET A 45 5.56 -10.83 -10.96
C MET A 45 4.34 -11.59 -10.43
N ALA A 46 3.29 -10.87 -10.05
CA ALA A 46 2.03 -11.46 -9.62
C ALA A 46 1.34 -12.21 -10.77
N GLU A 47 1.33 -11.64 -11.98
CA GLU A 47 0.82 -12.29 -13.20
C GLU A 47 1.57 -13.59 -13.53
N LEU A 48 2.91 -13.57 -13.47
CA LEU A 48 3.74 -14.75 -13.71
C LEU A 48 3.41 -15.91 -12.76
N MET A 49 3.01 -15.58 -11.53
CA MET A 49 2.68 -16.53 -10.47
C MET A 49 1.16 -16.80 -10.36
N ASN A 50 0.35 -16.19 -11.22
CA ASN A 50 -1.12 -16.24 -11.20
C ASN A 50 -1.72 -15.83 -9.85
N ILE A 51 -1.16 -14.80 -9.22
CA ILE A 51 -1.61 -14.22 -7.94
C ILE A 51 -2.34 -12.90 -8.22
N PRO A 52 -3.56 -12.68 -7.70
CA PRO A 52 -4.30 -11.46 -7.94
C PRO A 52 -3.73 -10.28 -7.13
N ILE A 53 -3.80 -9.09 -7.71
CA ILE A 53 -3.51 -7.83 -7.00
C ILE A 53 -4.82 -7.31 -6.43
N LEU A 54 -4.90 -7.21 -5.11
CA LEU A 54 -6.12 -6.83 -4.39
C LEU A 54 -6.32 -5.31 -4.35
N GLY A 55 -5.23 -4.54 -4.47
CA GLY A 55 -5.28 -3.09 -4.56
C GLY A 55 -3.97 -2.41 -4.21
N ILE A 56 -3.99 -1.08 -4.27
CA ILE A 56 -2.85 -0.22 -3.97
C ILE A 56 -3.11 0.60 -2.70
N VAL A 57 -2.11 0.69 -1.83
CA VAL A 57 -2.07 1.64 -0.73
C VAL A 57 -0.98 2.67 -1.02
N GLU A 58 -1.33 3.95 -1.04
CA GLU A 58 -0.35 5.03 -1.11
C GLU A 58 -0.04 5.50 0.31
N ASN A 59 1.20 5.29 0.74
CA ASN A 59 1.74 5.77 1.99
C ASN A 59 2.38 7.15 1.80
N MET A 60 2.43 7.94 2.88
CA MET A 60 2.98 9.30 2.87
C MET A 60 2.35 10.20 1.79
N SER A 61 1.05 10.03 1.51
CA SER A 61 0.34 10.72 0.43
C SER A 61 0.34 12.25 0.58
N TYR A 62 0.24 12.73 1.81
CA TYR A 62 0.24 14.15 2.15
C TYR A 62 0.58 14.34 3.63
N LEU A 63 0.91 15.56 4.02
CA LEU A 63 0.96 16.00 5.41
C LEU A 63 -0.24 16.91 5.65
N GLU A 64 -1.02 16.68 6.71
CA GLU A 64 -2.04 17.64 7.14
C GLU A 64 -1.40 18.68 8.06
N CYS A 65 -1.52 19.96 7.71
CA CYS A 65 -1.04 21.04 8.57
C CYS A 65 -1.84 21.04 9.89
N PRO A 66 -1.18 20.93 11.06
CA PRO A 66 -1.87 20.86 12.35
C PRO A 66 -2.66 22.14 12.66
N ASP A 67 -2.21 23.29 12.16
CA ASP A 67 -2.81 24.59 12.49
C ASP A 67 -3.98 24.96 11.57
N CYS A 68 -3.92 24.62 10.28
CA CYS A 68 -4.90 25.08 9.29
C CYS A 68 -5.59 23.96 8.49
N LYS A 69 -5.27 22.69 8.77
CA LYS A 69 -5.87 21.51 8.11
C LYS A 69 -5.64 21.41 6.60
N LYS A 70 -4.81 22.28 6.04
CA LYS A 70 -4.40 22.21 4.63
C LYS A 70 -3.58 20.94 4.40
N LYS A 71 -3.93 20.18 3.36
CA LYS A 71 -3.12 19.06 2.88
C LYS A 71 -1.94 19.57 2.07
N ILE A 72 -0.75 19.12 2.44
CA ILE A 72 0.52 19.46 1.81
C ILE A 72 1.06 18.21 1.15
N ASN A 73 1.14 18.23 -0.18
CA ASN A 73 1.66 17.11 -0.97
C ASN A 73 3.20 17.15 -0.97
N VAL A 74 3.81 16.73 0.14
CA VAL A 74 5.27 16.82 0.38
C VAL A 74 6.08 16.18 -0.74
N PHE A 75 5.58 15.07 -1.29
CA PHE A 75 6.25 14.29 -2.33
C PHE A 75 5.66 14.49 -3.73
N GLY A 76 4.87 15.54 -3.93
CA GLY A 76 4.15 15.79 -5.17
C GLY A 76 2.73 15.21 -5.17
N GLU A 77 1.99 15.49 -6.23
CA GLU A 77 0.62 15.01 -6.36
C GLU A 77 0.56 13.48 -6.45
N SER A 78 -0.46 12.92 -5.80
CA SER A 78 -0.72 11.49 -5.85
C SER A 78 -0.93 11.00 -7.29
N LYS A 79 -0.35 9.83 -7.57
CA LYS A 79 -0.48 9.14 -8.86
C LYS A 79 -1.20 7.79 -8.70
N ALA A 80 -1.58 7.43 -7.48
CA ALA A 80 -2.17 6.14 -7.15
C ALA A 80 -3.41 5.83 -7.98
N GLU A 81 -4.36 6.76 -8.14
CA GLU A 81 -5.58 6.52 -8.91
C GLU A 81 -5.30 6.19 -10.37
N LYS A 82 -4.38 6.94 -10.99
CA LYS A 82 -4.00 6.72 -12.38
C LYS A 82 -3.35 5.35 -12.56
N ILE A 83 -2.47 4.97 -11.63
CA ILE A 83 -1.77 3.69 -11.69
C ILE A 83 -2.75 2.54 -11.42
N ALA A 84 -3.61 2.67 -10.42
CA ALA A 84 -4.62 1.68 -10.06
C ALA A 84 -5.60 1.43 -11.22
N ALA A 85 -6.02 2.48 -11.92
CA ALA A 85 -6.83 2.38 -13.13
C ALA A 85 -6.09 1.70 -14.29
N GLU A 86 -4.79 1.97 -14.47
CA GLU A 86 -3.95 1.34 -15.50
C GLU A 86 -3.85 -0.19 -15.31
N ILE A 87 -3.90 -0.69 -14.07
CA ILE A 87 -3.82 -2.13 -13.75
C ILE A 87 -5.18 -2.75 -13.35
N GLY A 88 -6.26 -1.98 -13.36
CA GLY A 88 -7.62 -2.47 -13.07
C GLY A 88 -7.89 -2.84 -11.62
N VAL A 89 -7.23 -2.20 -10.64
CA VAL A 89 -7.42 -2.47 -9.20
C VAL A 89 -7.85 -1.21 -8.43
N PRO A 90 -8.41 -1.32 -7.22
CA PRO A 90 -8.76 -0.15 -6.41
C PRO A 90 -7.54 0.46 -5.71
N VAL A 91 -7.63 1.76 -5.42
CA VAL A 91 -6.81 2.38 -4.35
C VAL A 91 -7.53 2.13 -3.03
N LEU A 92 -6.91 1.35 -2.16
CA LEU A 92 -7.47 0.93 -0.87
C LEU A 92 -7.35 2.02 0.19
N ALA A 93 -6.23 2.75 0.19
CA ALA A 93 -5.98 3.84 1.13
C ALA A 93 -4.93 4.83 0.61
N LYS A 94 -5.04 6.05 1.14
CA LYS A 94 -4.05 7.12 1.06
C LYS A 94 -3.70 7.58 2.47
N ILE A 95 -2.58 7.09 2.98
CA ILE A 95 -2.16 7.29 4.37
C ILE A 95 -1.32 8.58 4.44
N PRO A 96 -1.68 9.54 5.30
CA PRO A 96 -0.90 10.75 5.49
C PRO A 96 0.40 10.48 6.26
N ILE A 97 1.32 11.44 6.19
CA ILE A 97 2.45 11.53 7.11
C ILE A 97 1.89 11.97 8.48
N ASN A 98 1.95 11.07 9.47
CA ASN A 98 1.46 11.32 10.81
C ASN A 98 2.57 11.09 11.86
N PRO A 99 3.11 12.16 12.48
CA PRO A 99 4.13 12.03 13.52
C PRO A 99 3.68 11.23 14.75
N VAL A 100 2.39 11.24 15.09
CA VAL A 100 1.86 10.47 16.21
C VAL A 100 1.95 8.97 15.92
N THR A 101 1.51 8.56 14.72
CA THR A 101 1.63 7.16 14.26
C THR A 101 3.08 6.73 14.21
N ALA A 102 3.99 7.55 13.65
CA ALA A 102 5.42 7.24 13.61
C ALA A 102 6.00 7.02 15.02
N ASN A 103 5.67 7.89 15.98
CA ASN A 103 6.12 7.75 17.37
C ASN A 103 5.60 6.47 18.04
N LEU A 104 4.35 6.10 17.77
CA LEU A 104 3.77 4.85 18.28
C LEU A 104 4.45 3.63 17.67
N VAL A 105 4.76 3.65 16.36
CA VAL A 105 5.54 2.60 15.69
C VAL A 105 6.92 2.43 16.34
N ASP A 106 7.65 3.53 16.54
CA ASP A 106 8.98 3.51 17.17
C ASP A 106 8.95 2.96 18.60
N LYS A 107 7.83 3.15 19.32
CA LYS A 107 7.60 2.61 20.66
C LYS A 107 7.10 1.16 20.69
N GLY A 108 6.87 0.55 19.53
CA GLY A 108 6.25 -0.77 19.44
C GLY A 108 4.78 -0.80 19.86
N ALA A 109 4.09 0.34 19.81
CA ALA A 109 2.69 0.53 20.23
C ALA A 109 1.79 0.93 19.05
N VAL A 110 2.10 0.46 17.84
CA VAL A 110 1.36 0.80 16.60
C VAL A 110 -0.13 0.43 16.67
N GLU A 111 -0.50 -0.55 17.47
CA GLU A 111 -1.89 -0.97 17.73
C GLU A 111 -2.75 0.13 18.36
N LEU A 112 -2.13 1.16 18.95
CA LEU A 112 -2.80 2.34 19.49
C LEU A 112 -2.94 3.47 18.47
N ALA A 113 -2.43 3.31 17.24
CA ALA A 113 -2.54 4.32 16.21
C ALA A 113 -3.97 4.38 15.65
N GLU A 114 -4.57 5.57 15.70
CA GLU A 114 -5.87 5.85 15.08
C GLU A 114 -5.65 6.26 13.62
N GLU A 115 -5.79 5.32 12.70
CA GLU A 115 -5.64 5.56 11.26
C GLU A 115 -6.85 5.02 10.49
N ASP A 116 -7.89 5.87 10.35
CA ASP A 116 -9.15 5.54 9.67
C ASP A 116 -8.96 4.98 8.25
N ALA A 117 -7.92 5.46 7.55
CA ALA A 117 -7.58 5.00 6.21
C ALA A 117 -7.24 3.50 6.19
N ILE A 118 -6.56 2.98 7.21
CA ILE A 118 -6.21 1.56 7.31
C ILE A 118 -7.46 0.73 7.61
N VAL A 119 -8.35 1.22 8.48
CA VAL A 119 -9.61 0.55 8.80
C VAL A 119 -10.49 0.43 7.56
N ALA A 120 -10.61 1.51 6.78
CA ALA A 120 -11.34 1.51 5.53
C ALA A 120 -10.73 0.54 4.50
N ALA A 121 -9.40 0.53 4.35
CA ALA A 121 -8.71 -0.40 3.47
C ALA A 121 -8.95 -1.87 3.86
N ALA A 122 -8.90 -2.19 5.15
CA ALA A 122 -9.16 -3.54 5.64
C ALA A 122 -10.61 -4.00 5.35
N ALA A 123 -11.58 -3.09 5.53
CA ALA A 123 -12.98 -3.37 5.20
C ALA A 123 -13.18 -3.65 3.70
N GLU A 124 -12.49 -2.91 2.83
CA GLU A 124 -12.57 -3.13 1.39
C GLU A 124 -11.86 -4.42 0.96
N LEU A 125 -10.68 -4.71 1.50
CA LEU A 125 -9.96 -5.96 1.28
C LEU A 125 -10.81 -7.18 1.66
N LYS A 126 -11.53 -7.10 2.78
CA LYS A 126 -12.42 -8.17 3.22
C LYS A 126 -13.51 -8.47 2.18
N LYS A 127 -14.14 -7.44 1.59
CA LYS A 127 -15.15 -7.62 0.53
C LYS A 127 -14.56 -8.22 -0.75
N ILE A 128 -13.30 -7.94 -1.05
CA ILE A 128 -12.61 -8.48 -2.23
C ILE A 128 -12.33 -9.97 -2.03
N LEU A 129 -11.88 -10.37 -0.84
CA LEU A 129 -11.52 -11.75 -0.52
C LEU A 129 -12.73 -12.67 -0.27
N GLU A 130 -13.88 -12.11 0.11
CA GLU A 130 -15.12 -12.87 0.35
C GLU A 130 -15.97 -13.09 -0.92
N LYS A 131 -15.51 -12.59 -2.09
CA LYS A 131 -16.14 -12.82 -3.40
C LYS A 131 -15.55 -14.04 -4.09
#